data_AF-A0A7S2CTQ8-F1
#
_entry.id   AF-A0A7S2CTQ8-F1
#
_cell.length_a   1.000
_cell.length_b   1.000
_cell.length_c   1.000
_cell.angle_alpha   90.00
_cell.angle_beta   90.00
_cell.angle_gamma   90.00
#
_symmetry.space_group_name_H-M   'P 1'
#
loop_
_entity.id
_entity.type
_entity.pdbx_description
1 polymer ?
#
loop_
_entity_poly.entity_id
_entity_poly.type
_entity_poly.pdbx_seq_one_letter_code
_entity_poly.pdbx_strand_id
1 'polypeptide(L)'
;NSLFAECEDLMGGSDLQDLPDPVKVALTVYDMTIQRNKRCLLTYVNHRAGAAKQLRWDLGTVLPPEYRSNMHAHETSFFSKYDKLLTNYISDVGVDVTSDMMPPKELMVEIRVLAECGEIMTETGSVNLEKGTTHLLRRSDVESLVRQGYLEEIVQHESC
;
A
#
# COMPACT_ATOMS: atom_id res chain seq x y z
N ASN A 1 -18.40 5.65 -23.97
CA ASN A 1 -18.10 4.58 -24.94
C ASN A 1 -17.81 5.21 -26.29
N SER A 2 -16.68 5.92 -26.43
CA SER A 2 -16.31 6.62 -27.68
C SER A 2 -15.89 5.66 -28.79
N LEU A 3 -15.22 4.56 -28.44
CA LEU A 3 -14.79 3.53 -29.40
C LEU A 3 -15.95 2.81 -30.10
N PHE A 4 -17.12 2.69 -29.45
CA PHE A 4 -18.28 2.04 -30.06
C PHE A 4 -18.92 2.95 -31.12
N ALA A 5 -19.08 4.23 -30.82
CA ALA A 5 -19.57 5.23 -31.76
C ALA A 5 -18.61 5.45 -32.95
N GLU A 6 -17.30 5.40 -32.72
CA GLU A 6 -16.28 5.54 -33.78
C GLU A 6 -16.26 4.33 -34.73
N CYS A 7 -16.54 3.12 -34.22
CA CYS A 7 -16.79 1.94 -35.06
C CYS A 7 -18.10 2.05 -35.85
N GLU A 8 -19.15 2.63 -35.26
CA GLU A 8 -20.46 2.85 -35.89
C GLU A 8 -20.36 3.85 -37.06
N ASP A 9 -19.58 4.92 -36.87
CA ASP A 9 -19.27 5.91 -37.90
C ASP A 9 -18.41 5.31 -39.04
N LEU A 10 -17.44 4.43 -38.71
CA LEU A 10 -16.64 3.71 -39.71
C LEU A 10 -17.43 2.67 -40.51
N MET A 11 -18.53 2.14 -39.97
CA MET A 11 -19.43 1.20 -40.66
C MET A 11 -20.56 1.89 -41.45
N GLY A 12 -20.50 3.22 -41.62
CA GLY A 12 -21.36 3.96 -42.54
C GLY A 12 -22.85 3.92 -42.17
N GLY A 13 -23.18 3.80 -40.88
CA GLY A 13 -24.57 3.80 -40.41
C GLY A 13 -25.38 2.56 -40.80
N SER A 14 -24.72 1.47 -41.22
CA SER A 14 -25.38 0.17 -41.38
C SER A 14 -25.61 -0.47 -40.01
N ASP A 15 -26.85 -0.91 -39.74
CA ASP A 15 -27.17 -1.59 -38.49
C ASP A 15 -26.32 -2.86 -38.40
N LEU A 16 -25.87 -3.22 -37.19
CA LEU A 16 -25.03 -4.41 -36.95
C LEU A 16 -25.65 -5.71 -37.50
N GLN A 17 -26.97 -5.71 -37.73
CA GLN A 17 -27.75 -6.80 -38.33
C GLN A 17 -27.54 -6.95 -39.85
N ASP A 18 -27.16 -5.88 -40.57
CA ASP A 18 -27.04 -5.87 -42.03
C ASP A 18 -25.70 -6.40 -42.54
N LEU A 19 -24.72 -6.62 -41.65
CA LEU A 19 -23.42 -7.16 -42.03
C LEU A 19 -23.46 -8.65 -42.42
N PRO A 20 -22.51 -9.13 -43.25
CA PRO A 20 -22.32 -10.56 -43.44
C PRO A 20 -22.01 -11.26 -42.12
N ASP A 21 -22.68 -12.39 -41.85
CA ASP A 21 -22.51 -13.19 -40.63
C ASP A 21 -21.05 -13.49 -40.23
N PRO A 22 -20.10 -13.81 -41.15
CA PRO A 22 -18.70 -14.01 -40.76
C PRO A 22 -18.04 -12.75 -40.18
N VAL A 23 -18.44 -11.56 -40.64
CA VAL A 23 -17.90 -10.28 -40.15
C VAL A 23 -18.47 -9.94 -38.77
N LYS A 24 -19.75 -10.21 -38.53
CA LYS A 24 -20.38 -10.06 -37.20
C LYS A 24 -19.69 -10.93 -36.15
N VAL A 25 -19.43 -12.20 -36.48
CA VAL A 25 -18.73 -13.13 -35.59
C VAL A 25 -17.31 -12.65 -35.30
N ALA A 26 -16.57 -12.20 -36.32
CA ALA A 26 -15.23 -11.66 -36.11
C ALA A 26 -15.23 -10.43 -35.18
N LEU A 27 -16.13 -9.47 -35.41
CA LEU A 27 -16.23 -8.25 -34.62
C LEU A 27 -16.61 -8.54 -33.16
N THR A 28 -17.57 -9.42 -32.92
CA THR A 28 -17.96 -9.82 -31.56
C THR A 28 -16.82 -10.52 -30.83
N VAL A 29 -16.06 -11.39 -31.50
CA VAL A 29 -14.88 -12.03 -30.91
C VAL A 29 -13.81 -10.99 -30.54
N TYR A 30 -13.57 -9.99 -31.40
CA TYR A 30 -12.63 -8.91 -31.10
C TYR A 30 -13.08 -8.07 -29.90
N ASP A 31 -14.33 -7.63 -29.86
CA ASP A 31 -14.85 -6.87 -28.72
C ASP A 31 -14.75 -7.69 -27.42
N MET A 32 -15.22 -8.95 -27.42
CA MET A 32 -15.10 -9.82 -26.25
C MET A 32 -13.65 -10.00 -25.79
N THR A 33 -12.72 -10.12 -26.73
CA THR A 33 -11.28 -10.21 -26.42
C THR A 33 -10.75 -8.93 -25.80
N ILE A 34 -11.12 -7.76 -26.33
CA ILE A 34 -10.73 -6.46 -25.78
C ILE A 34 -11.33 -6.27 -24.38
N GLN A 35 -12.62 -6.58 -24.18
CA GLN A 35 -13.26 -6.50 -22.87
C GLN A 35 -12.62 -7.43 -21.86
N ARG A 36 -12.24 -8.65 -22.27
CA ARG A 36 -11.50 -9.60 -21.43
C ARG A 36 -10.15 -9.04 -21.02
N ASN A 37 -9.35 -8.55 -21.98
CA ASN A 37 -8.04 -7.97 -21.71
C ASN A 37 -8.14 -6.77 -20.78
N LYS A 38 -9.09 -5.87 -21.02
CA LYS A 38 -9.37 -4.70 -20.17
C LYS A 38 -9.70 -5.13 -18.74
N ARG A 39 -10.57 -6.13 -18.55
CA ARG A 39 -10.92 -6.65 -17.23
C ARG A 39 -9.70 -7.25 -16.52
N CYS A 40 -8.93 -8.09 -17.19
CA CYS A 40 -7.73 -8.71 -16.62
C CYS A 40 -6.69 -7.65 -16.19
N LEU A 41 -6.44 -6.64 -17.03
CA LEU A 41 -5.52 -5.55 -16.72
C LEU A 41 -6.02 -4.69 -15.56
N LEU A 42 -7.31 -4.33 -15.54
CA LEU A 42 -7.91 -3.55 -14.46
C LEU A 42 -7.82 -4.31 -13.13
N THR A 43 -8.12 -5.61 -13.12
CA THR A 43 -8.00 -6.44 -11.93
C THR A 43 -6.57 -6.48 -11.42
N TYR A 44 -5.59 -6.66 -12.30
CA TYR A 44 -4.17 -6.65 -11.91
C TYR A 44 -3.75 -5.30 -11.30
N VAL A 45 -4.09 -4.18 -11.96
CA VAL A 45 -3.75 -2.84 -11.47
C VAL A 45 -4.45 -2.55 -10.14
N ASN A 46 -5.72 -2.94 -9.99
CA ASN A 46 -6.47 -2.76 -8.75
C ASN A 46 -5.87 -3.60 -7.61
N HIS A 47 -5.53 -4.86 -7.88
CA HIS A 47 -4.86 -5.72 -6.91
C HIS A 47 -3.52 -5.12 -6.45
N ARG A 48 -2.68 -4.66 -7.39
CA ARG A 48 -1.41 -4.00 -7.04
C ARG A 48 -1.60 -2.69 -6.28
N ALA A 49 -2.59 -1.88 -6.64
CA ALA A 49 -2.93 -0.67 -5.89
C ALA A 49 -3.42 -1.00 -4.47
N GLY A 50 -4.17 -2.09 -4.30
CA GLY A 50 -4.58 -2.61 -2.99
C GLY A 50 -3.39 -3.02 -2.13
N ALA A 51 -2.45 -3.78 -2.70
CA ALA A 51 -1.22 -4.16 -2.01
C ALA A 51 -0.39 -2.92 -1.61
N ALA A 52 -0.26 -1.92 -2.49
CA ALA A 52 0.44 -0.68 -2.15
C ALA A 52 -0.22 0.09 -1.00
N LYS A 53 -1.57 0.07 -0.91
CA LYS A 53 -2.28 0.63 0.25
C LYS A 53 -2.00 -0.17 1.51
N GLN A 54 -2.01 -1.50 1.44
CA GLN A 54 -1.69 -2.36 2.59
C GLN A 54 -0.28 -2.08 3.11
N LEU A 55 0.72 -1.96 2.23
CA LEU A 55 2.07 -1.57 2.63
C LEU A 55 2.11 -0.25 3.43
N ARG A 56 1.24 0.72 3.12
CA ARG A 56 1.16 1.97 3.89
C ARG A 56 0.65 1.75 5.32
N TRP A 57 -0.25 0.80 5.53
CA TRP A 57 -0.77 0.43 6.85
C TRP A 57 0.22 -0.44 7.62
N ASP A 58 0.91 -1.34 6.91
CA ASP A 58 1.80 -2.35 7.49
C ASP A 58 3.22 -1.84 7.76
N LEU A 59 3.74 -0.85 7.03
CA LEU A 59 5.13 -0.36 7.20
C LEU A 59 5.20 1.15 7.53
N GLY A 60 4.11 1.87 7.26
CA GLY A 60 4.04 3.33 7.46
C GLY A 60 4.41 4.13 6.22
N THR A 61 4.82 5.39 6.43
CA THR A 61 5.13 6.38 5.39
C THR A 61 6.38 6.03 4.57
N VAL A 62 7.39 5.45 5.24
CA VAL A 62 8.68 5.13 4.62
C VAL A 62 8.71 3.66 4.25
N LEU A 63 8.81 3.39 2.95
CA LEU A 63 8.94 2.04 2.44
C LEU A 63 10.42 1.62 2.36
N PRO A 64 10.77 0.40 2.83
CA PRO A 64 12.09 -0.16 2.65
C PRO A 64 12.51 -0.20 1.16
N PRO A 65 13.82 -0.15 0.88
CA PRO A 65 14.34 -0.09 -0.50
C PRO A 65 13.94 -1.31 -1.33
N GLU A 66 13.75 -2.47 -0.71
CA GLU A 66 13.34 -3.72 -1.33
C GLU A 66 11.94 -3.64 -1.97
N TYR A 67 10.99 -2.99 -1.29
CA TYR A 67 9.66 -2.77 -1.85
C TYR A 67 9.67 -1.67 -2.89
N ARG A 68 10.50 -0.63 -2.69
CA ARG A 68 10.62 0.51 -3.60
C ARG A 68 11.21 0.11 -4.96
N SER A 69 12.17 -0.81 -4.99
CA SER A 69 12.77 -1.30 -6.24
C SER A 69 11.79 -2.12 -7.09
N ASN A 70 10.82 -2.79 -6.45
CA ASN A 70 9.80 -3.62 -7.09
C ASN A 70 8.54 -2.82 -7.53
N MET A 71 8.47 -1.52 -7.21
CA MET A 71 7.37 -0.64 -7.60
C MET A 71 7.70 0.15 -8.87
N HIS A 72 6.68 0.31 -9.71
CA HIS A 72 6.81 1.16 -10.89
C HIS A 72 6.68 2.66 -10.52
N ALA A 73 7.13 3.55 -11.41
CA ALA A 73 7.09 5.00 -11.16
C ALA A 73 5.67 5.53 -10.92
N HIS A 74 4.68 5.02 -11.67
CA HIS A 74 3.27 5.37 -11.49
C HIS A 74 2.72 4.88 -10.15
N GLU A 75 3.14 3.71 -9.68
CA GLU A 75 2.74 3.16 -8.38
C GLU A 75 3.33 3.97 -7.23
N THR A 76 4.58 4.41 -7.38
CA THR A 76 5.22 5.29 -6.40
C THR A 76 4.49 6.63 -6.30
N SER A 77 4.09 7.22 -7.44
CA SER A 77 3.28 8.44 -7.46
C SER A 77 1.90 8.23 -6.81
N PHE A 78 1.27 7.08 -7.05
CA PHE A 78 0.01 6.70 -6.41
C PHE A 78 0.17 6.58 -4.89
N PHE A 79 1.21 5.89 -4.43
CA PHE A 79 1.51 5.73 -3.01
C PHE A 79 1.72 7.10 -2.34
N SER A 80 2.53 8.00 -2.91
CA SER A 80 2.73 9.35 -2.35
C SER A 80 1.45 10.20 -2.34
N LYS A 81 0.53 10.00 -3.30
CA LYS A 81 -0.77 10.69 -3.28
C LYS A 81 -1.69 10.12 -2.20
N TYR A 82 -1.72 8.80 -2.06
CA TYR A 82 -2.50 8.12 -1.03
C TYR A 82 -2.01 8.47 0.37
N ASP A 83 -0.69 8.51 0.57
CA ASP A 83 -0.06 8.94 1.82
C ASP A 83 -0.49 10.35 2.21
N LYS A 84 -0.41 11.31 1.29
CA LYS A 84 -0.89 12.69 1.52
C LYS A 84 -2.38 12.75 1.90
N LEU A 85 -3.22 11.96 1.22
CA LEU A 85 -4.65 11.90 1.54
C LEU A 85 -4.87 11.35 2.96
N LEU A 86 -4.11 10.32 3.34
CA LEU A 86 -4.20 9.73 4.66
C LEU A 86 -3.70 10.69 5.75
N THR A 87 -2.58 11.38 5.54
CA THR A 87 -2.08 12.41 6.47
C THR A 87 -3.09 13.54 6.64
N ASN A 88 -3.71 14.01 5.56
CA ASN A 88 -4.76 15.02 5.65
C ASN A 88 -5.95 14.51 6.48
N TYR A 89 -6.38 13.27 6.26
CA TYR A 89 -7.46 12.67 7.03
C TYR A 89 -7.11 12.54 8.52
N ILE A 90 -5.90 12.07 8.85
CA ILE A 90 -5.40 12.00 10.23
C ILE A 90 -5.41 13.37 10.89
N SER A 91 -4.99 14.41 10.16
CA SER A 91 -4.99 15.78 10.70
C SER A 91 -6.40 16.33 10.95
N ASP A 92 -7.37 15.93 10.14
CA ASP A 92 -8.77 16.38 10.26
C ASP A 92 -9.49 15.68 11.42
N VAL A 93 -9.20 14.38 11.63
CA VAL A 93 -9.73 13.59 12.75
C VAL A 93 -9.02 13.93 14.07
N GLY A 94 -7.77 14.38 14.01
CA GLY A 94 -6.96 14.71 15.19
C GLY A 94 -6.48 13.49 15.97
N VAL A 95 -6.57 12.28 15.39
CA VAL A 95 -6.13 11.02 15.97
C VAL A 95 -5.38 10.23 14.91
N ASP A 96 -4.24 9.63 15.28
CA ASP A 96 -3.54 8.71 14.40
C ASP A 96 -4.34 7.41 14.26
N VAL A 97 -4.86 7.18 13.05
CA VAL A 97 -5.65 5.98 12.71
C VAL A 97 -4.73 4.83 12.28
N THR A 98 -3.43 5.10 12.08
CA THR A 98 -2.45 4.10 11.61
C THR A 98 -1.72 3.38 12.75
N SER A 99 -2.02 3.73 14.00
CA SER A 99 -1.48 3.09 15.19
C SER A 99 -1.93 1.63 15.33
N ASP A 100 -1.23 0.88 16.17
CA ASP A 100 -1.40 -0.55 16.37
C ASP A 100 -2.82 -0.90 16.80
N MET A 101 -3.39 -1.89 16.12
CA MET A 101 -4.72 -2.41 16.42
C MET A 101 -4.74 -3.33 17.64
N MET A 102 -3.56 -3.69 18.18
CA MET A 102 -3.46 -4.49 19.39
C MET A 102 -3.55 -3.61 20.63
N PRO A 103 -4.37 -3.99 21.62
CA PRO A 103 -4.49 -3.22 22.85
C PRO A 103 -3.14 -3.19 23.59
N PRO A 104 -2.70 -2.01 24.07
CA PRO A 104 -1.45 -1.89 24.79
C PRO A 104 -1.55 -2.63 26.14
N LYS A 105 -0.59 -3.52 26.41
CA LYS A 105 -0.48 -4.22 27.70
C LYS A 105 0.20 -3.35 28.75
N GLU A 106 1.28 -2.68 28.35
CA GLU A 106 2.14 -1.87 29.22
C GLU A 106 2.55 -0.57 28.49
N LEU A 107 2.78 0.49 29.26
CA LEU A 107 3.18 1.81 28.74
C LEU A 107 4.65 1.81 28.27
N MET A 108 5.51 1.15 29.04
CA MET A 108 6.95 1.03 28.80
C MET A 108 7.23 -0.39 28.33
N VAL A 109 8.04 -0.52 27.29
CA VAL A 109 8.35 -1.81 26.66
C VAL A 109 9.87 -1.96 26.56
N GLU A 110 10.38 -3.13 26.92
CA GLU A 110 11.79 -3.49 26.74
C GLU A 110 12.01 -3.97 25.30
N ILE A 111 12.86 -3.24 24.57
CA ILE A 111 13.16 -3.51 23.17
C ILE A 111 14.62 -3.91 22.99
N ARG A 112 14.89 -4.75 21.99
CA ARG A 112 16.21 -5.06 21.47
C ARG A 112 16.39 -4.48 20.08
N VAL A 113 17.50 -3.79 19.86
CA VAL A 113 17.83 -3.20 18.55
C VAL A 113 18.44 -4.25 17.64
N LEU A 114 17.80 -4.56 16.52
CA LEU A 114 18.29 -5.52 15.52
C LEU A 114 19.23 -4.87 14.49
N ALA A 115 18.95 -3.61 14.15
CA ALA A 115 19.72 -2.83 13.19
C ALA A 115 19.94 -1.40 13.69
N GLU A 116 21.12 -0.85 13.41
CA GLU A 116 21.54 0.47 13.86
C GLU A 116 20.62 1.55 13.25
N CYS A 117 19.86 2.22 14.12
CA CYS A 117 18.89 3.25 13.72
C CYS A 117 19.39 4.68 13.98
N GLY A 118 20.55 4.82 14.63
CA GLY A 118 21.09 6.11 15.05
C GLY A 118 20.27 6.74 16.17
N GLU A 119 20.21 8.07 16.17
CA GLU A 119 19.55 8.86 17.20
C GLU A 119 18.06 9.04 16.88
N ILE A 120 17.18 8.54 17.77
CA ILE A 120 15.74 8.75 17.69
C ILE A 120 15.29 9.83 18.66
N MET A 121 14.25 10.56 18.28
CA MET A 121 13.61 11.57 19.14
C MET A 121 12.50 10.91 19.96
N THR A 122 12.70 10.81 21.27
CA THR A 122 11.66 10.42 22.23
C THR A 122 11.11 11.65 22.94
N GLU A 123 9.95 11.53 23.59
CA GLU A 123 9.39 12.64 24.39
C GLU A 123 10.32 13.10 25.51
N THR A 124 11.18 12.19 26.00
CA THR A 124 12.10 12.44 27.13
C THR A 124 13.49 12.91 26.70
N GLY A 125 13.76 12.97 25.39
CA GLY A 125 15.06 13.36 24.84
C GLY A 125 15.48 12.49 23.66
N SER A 126 16.67 12.74 23.14
CA SER A 126 17.24 11.91 22.08
C SER A 126 17.94 10.68 22.66
N VAL A 127 17.71 9.52 22.03
CA VAL A 127 18.29 8.24 22.46
C VAL A 127 19.00 7.60 21.26
N ASN A 128 20.26 7.21 21.45
CA ASN A 128 21.03 6.53 20.42
C ASN A 128 20.74 5.02 20.46
N LEU A 129 20.26 4.46 19.34
CA LEU A 129 19.95 3.05 19.19
C LEU A 129 21.07 2.34 18.42
N GLU A 130 22.00 1.77 19.17
CA GLU A 130 23.09 0.95 18.63
C GLU A 130 22.66 -0.51 18.46
N LYS A 131 23.24 -1.21 17.48
CA LYS A 131 22.88 -2.60 17.21
C LYS A 131 23.19 -3.50 18.42
N GLY A 132 22.19 -4.24 18.88
CA GLY A 132 22.32 -5.23 19.97
C GLY A 132 22.17 -4.67 21.38
N THR A 133 21.94 -3.36 21.54
CA THR A 133 21.58 -2.78 22.84
C THR A 133 20.12 -3.06 23.19
N THR A 134 19.81 -3.03 24.47
CA THR A 134 18.44 -3.09 24.98
C THR A 134 18.07 -1.75 25.62
N HIS A 135 16.85 -1.30 25.39
CA HIS A 135 16.33 -0.05 25.91
C HIS A 135 14.92 -0.23 26.45
N LEU A 136 14.58 0.55 27.47
CA LEU A 136 13.22 0.63 28.00
C LEU A 136 12.62 1.97 27.57
N LEU A 137 11.74 1.93 26.57
CA LEU A 137 11.12 3.11 25.96
C LEU A 137 9.60 3.01 26.01
N ARG A 138 8.92 4.14 25.82
CA ARG A 138 7.47 4.17 25.68
C ARG A 138 7.05 3.49 24.39
N ARG A 139 5.96 2.74 24.45
CA ARG A 139 5.41 2.02 23.29
C ARG A 139 5.15 2.96 22.09
N SER A 140 4.63 4.16 22.35
CA SER A 140 4.35 5.18 21.32
C SER A 140 5.55 5.51 20.43
N ASP A 141 6.74 5.55 21.02
CA ASP A 141 7.94 6.06 20.35
C ASP A 141 8.62 4.95 19.52
N VAL A 142 8.43 3.69 19.92
CA VAL A 142 9.07 2.52 19.30
C VAL A 142 8.18 1.81 18.28
N GLU A 143 6.86 2.04 18.31
CA GLU A 143 5.87 1.29 17.55
C GLU A 143 6.16 1.24 16.05
N SER A 144 6.46 2.39 15.44
CA SER A 144 6.78 2.48 14.02
C SER A 144 8.05 1.70 13.66
N LEU A 145 9.03 1.64 14.57
CA LEU A 145 10.32 0.98 14.34
C LEU A 145 10.23 -0.54 14.55
N VAL A 146 9.41 -0.98 15.51
CA VAL A 146 9.06 -2.41 15.69
C VAL A 146 8.34 -2.93 14.46
N ARG A 147 7.37 -2.17 13.93
CA ARG A 147 6.60 -2.54 12.74
C ARG A 147 7.49 -2.66 11.48
N GLN A 148 8.50 -1.82 11.36
CA GLN A 148 9.48 -1.88 10.27
C GLN A 148 10.52 -3.02 10.44
N GLY A 149 10.56 -3.69 11.60
CA GLY A 149 11.48 -4.79 11.88
C GLY A 149 12.88 -4.34 12.34
N TYR A 150 13.06 -3.08 12.72
CA TYR A 150 14.32 -2.59 13.28
C TYR A 150 14.51 -2.98 14.75
N LEU A 151 13.41 -3.15 15.47
CA LEU A 151 13.36 -3.44 16.90
C LEU A 151 12.54 -4.69 17.17
N GLU A 152 12.93 -5.45 18.18
CA GLU A 152 12.20 -6.62 18.68
C GLU A 152 11.78 -6.38 20.14
N GLU A 153 10.51 -6.61 20.46
CA GLU A 153 10.00 -6.55 21.84
C GLU A 153 10.44 -7.81 22.60
N ILE A 154 11.14 -7.63 23.73
CA ILE A 154 11.48 -8.73 24.62
C ILE A 154 10.26 -8.99 25.50
N VAL A 155 9.39 -9.89 25.04
CA VAL A 155 8.30 -10.38 25.89
C VAL A 155 8.96 -11.24 26.97
N GLN A 156 9.01 -10.73 28.20
CA GLN A 156 9.38 -11.57 29.34
C GLN A 156 8.35 -12.69 29.41
N HIS A 157 8.74 -13.86 28.92
CA HIS A 157 7.96 -15.08 29.07
C HIS A 157 7.88 -15.32 30.58
N GLU A 158 6.75 -14.98 31.18
CA GLU A 158 6.44 -15.41 32.54
C GLU A 158 6.51 -16.94 32.51
N SER A 159 7.65 -17.45 33.00
CA SER A 159 7.85 -18.86 33.26
C SER A 159 6.94 -19.19 34.44
N CYS A 160 5.77 -19.75 34.14
CA CYS A 160 5.02 -20.57 35.09
C CYS A 160 5.65 -21.96 35.14
#